data_AF-A0A2D9RI14-F1
#
_entry.id   AF-A0A2D9RI14-F1
#
_cell.length_a   1.000
_cell.length_b   1.000
_cell.length_c   1.000
_cell.angle_alpha   90.00
_cell.angle_beta   90.00
_cell.angle_gamma   90.00
#
_symmetry.space_group_name_H-M   'P 1'
#
loop_
_entity.id
_entity.type
_entity.pdbx_description
1 polymer ?
#
loop_
_entity_poly.entity_id
_entity_poly.type
_entity_poly.pdbx_seq_one_letter_code
_entity_poly.pdbx_strand_id
1 'polypeptide(L)'
;MRPTFLIAALSASLVISACSDDGVIRRPESDGDGAQGLVNFRADLENRTPEAVPEGPQIDPAAANIDPFKYGLDYSYKEREILERLLAEARQDPEYLERSLAATEEGLAILAPELPSDHYRTHLNCAVTLDVASRQGLLPVRQAQADAARLVDQATPLPTAENMPEIEGEGARDRYAREQTYKDELERLKTRDYLNYFLARDARLADVDSALLGEDIAVCEALLDGVSEEQTETPTVSE
;
A
#
# COMPACT_ATOMS: atom_id res chain seq x y z
N MET A 1 0.93 -62.72 -18.41
CA MET A 1 2.32 -62.50 -17.98
C MET A 1 2.47 -61.05 -17.55
N ARG A 2 2.75 -60.81 -16.27
CA ARG A 2 3.59 -59.68 -15.80
C ARG A 2 5.02 -59.90 -16.36
N PRO A 3 5.94 -58.91 -16.45
CA PRO A 3 6.20 -58.00 -15.34
C PRO A 3 6.80 -56.60 -15.64
N THR A 4 6.95 -55.86 -14.52
CA THR A 4 8.10 -55.00 -14.12
C THR A 4 8.37 -53.68 -14.87
N PHE A 5 8.25 -52.48 -14.24
CA PHE A 5 9.14 -51.88 -13.18
C PHE A 5 10.45 -51.35 -13.81
N LEU A 6 11.10 -50.21 -13.49
CA LEU A 6 11.16 -49.30 -12.33
C LEU A 6 11.93 -48.01 -12.80
N ILE A 7 11.59 -46.88 -12.17
CA ILE A 7 12.50 -45.90 -11.50
C ILE A 7 13.60 -45.15 -12.28
N ALA A 8 13.54 -43.81 -12.21
CA ALA A 8 14.47 -42.94 -11.43
C ALA A 8 13.87 -41.51 -11.38
N ALA A 9 13.42 -40.95 -10.25
CA ALA A 9 14.15 -40.47 -9.05
C ALA A 9 15.01 -39.23 -9.37
N LEU A 10 14.84 -38.05 -8.76
CA LEU A 10 15.17 -37.65 -7.37
C LEU A 10 14.51 -36.25 -7.10
N SER A 11 13.71 -36.04 -6.03
CA SER A 11 14.04 -35.43 -4.70
C SER A 11 14.42 -33.92 -4.74
N ALA A 12 14.04 -33.02 -3.83
CA ALA A 12 13.84 -33.09 -2.38
C ALA A 12 13.00 -31.85 -1.93
N SER A 13 11.98 -31.99 -1.07
CA SER A 13 12.03 -31.79 0.40
C SER A 13 12.08 -30.32 0.86
N LEU A 14 10.99 -29.84 1.47
CA LEU A 14 11.00 -28.92 2.62
C LEU A 14 9.59 -28.82 3.27
N VAL A 15 9.53 -29.21 4.55
CA VAL A 15 8.62 -28.79 5.64
C VAL A 15 7.15 -29.25 5.49
N ILE A 16 6.54 -29.98 6.42
CA ILE A 16 6.38 -29.69 7.85
C ILE A 16 6.52 -30.97 8.69
N SER A 17 7.50 -30.97 9.59
CA SER A 17 7.55 -31.86 10.75
C SER A 17 7.64 -31.01 11.99
N ALA A 18 6.51 -30.87 12.69
CA ALA A 18 6.40 -30.78 14.15
C ALA A 18 4.94 -30.45 14.49
N CYS A 19 4.12 -31.48 14.68
CA CYS A 19 2.94 -31.49 15.55
C CYS A 19 2.38 -32.92 15.58
N SER A 20 3.19 -33.85 16.08
CA SER A 20 2.65 -35.06 16.68
C SER A 20 3.23 -35.13 18.08
N ASP A 21 2.54 -34.47 19.00
CA ASP A 21 2.39 -35.05 20.31
C ASP A 21 0.96 -34.84 20.80
N ASP A 22 0.46 -35.88 21.44
CA ASP A 22 -0.92 -36.16 21.78
C ASP A 22 -1.55 -35.02 22.60
N GLY A 23 -2.55 -34.36 22.04
CA GLY A 23 -3.13 -33.16 22.64
C GLY A 23 -4.58 -32.99 22.27
N VAL A 24 -5.44 -33.82 22.85
CA VAL A 24 -6.88 -33.54 22.92
C VAL A 24 -7.04 -32.10 23.43
N ILE A 25 -7.56 -31.19 22.61
CA ILE A 25 -8.01 -29.86 23.07
C ILE A 25 -9.23 -30.10 23.96
N ARG A 26 -9.00 -30.41 25.23
CA ARG A 26 -10.03 -30.34 26.26
C ARG A 26 -10.17 -28.87 26.60
N ARG A 27 -11.40 -28.36 26.40
CA ARG A 27 -11.86 -27.13 27.05
C ARG A 27 -11.47 -27.21 28.53
N PRO A 28 -10.74 -26.25 29.11
CA PRO A 28 -10.60 -26.22 30.55
C PRO A 28 -11.98 -25.98 31.13
N GLU A 29 -12.53 -26.99 31.80
CA GLU A 29 -13.56 -26.79 32.81
C GLU A 29 -12.87 -26.04 33.96
N SER A 30 -12.78 -24.72 33.85
CA SER A 30 -12.39 -23.88 34.98
C SER A 30 -13.64 -23.49 35.75
N ASP A 31 -14.01 -24.32 36.71
CA ASP A 31 -14.54 -23.79 37.96
C ASP A 31 -13.41 -23.01 38.63
N GLY A 32 -13.61 -21.69 38.82
CA GLY A 32 -12.84 -20.88 39.75
C GLY A 32 -11.78 -19.94 39.14
N ASP A 33 -11.93 -18.65 39.51
CA ASP A 33 -10.87 -17.64 39.63
C ASP A 33 -10.25 -16.98 38.37
N GLY A 34 -11.09 -16.23 37.65
CA GLY A 34 -10.65 -15.28 36.61
C GLY A 34 -9.84 -14.06 37.10
N ALA A 35 -9.57 -13.93 38.40
CA ALA A 35 -8.83 -12.79 38.97
C ALA A 35 -7.32 -13.04 39.15
N GLN A 36 -6.86 -14.30 39.21
CA GLN A 36 -5.45 -14.62 39.44
C GLN A 36 -4.59 -14.58 38.14
N GLY A 37 -5.22 -14.71 36.96
CA GLY A 37 -4.52 -14.72 35.68
C GLY A 37 -3.89 -13.38 35.26
N LEU A 38 -4.50 -12.25 35.62
CA LEU A 38 -4.02 -10.91 35.22
C LEU A 38 -2.85 -10.41 36.08
N VAL A 39 -2.81 -10.78 37.36
CA VAL A 39 -1.71 -10.40 38.27
C VAL A 39 -0.42 -11.15 37.90
N ASN A 40 -0.55 -12.42 37.51
CA ASN A 40 0.58 -13.23 37.03
C ASN A 40 1.10 -12.76 35.67
N PHE A 41 0.26 -12.20 34.80
CA PHE A 41 0.71 -11.69 33.49
C PHE A 41 1.68 -10.50 33.61
N ARG A 42 1.45 -9.62 34.60
CA ARG A 42 2.32 -8.47 34.86
C ARG A 42 3.66 -8.91 35.45
N ALA A 43 3.63 -9.87 36.37
CA ALA A 43 4.83 -10.48 36.95
C ALA A 43 5.64 -11.28 35.92
N ASP A 44 4.98 -11.92 34.95
CA ASP A 44 5.64 -12.63 33.83
C ASP A 44 6.28 -11.67 32.82
N LEU A 45 5.67 -10.49 32.61
CA LEU A 45 6.26 -9.44 31.77
C LEU A 45 7.46 -8.76 32.45
N GLU A 46 7.42 -8.57 33.77
CA GLU A 46 8.52 -7.98 34.55
C GLU A 46 9.71 -8.94 34.71
N ASN A 47 9.49 -10.26 34.70
CA ASN A 47 10.55 -11.27 34.82
C ASN A 47 11.14 -11.75 33.49
N ARG A 48 10.56 -11.37 32.34
CA ARG A 48 11.20 -11.58 31.05
C ARG A 48 12.28 -10.52 30.88
N THR A 49 13.54 -10.91 31.12
CA THR A 49 14.67 -10.22 30.52
C THR A 49 14.38 -10.06 29.03
N PRO A 50 14.41 -8.85 28.47
CA PRO A 50 14.16 -8.66 27.05
C PRO A 50 15.11 -9.59 26.30
N GLU A 51 14.55 -10.59 25.60
CA GLU A 51 15.34 -11.32 24.62
C GLU A 51 15.95 -10.28 23.71
N ALA A 52 17.26 -10.40 23.48
CA ALA A 52 18.01 -9.48 22.64
C ALA A 52 17.21 -9.30 21.34
N VAL A 53 16.71 -8.08 21.13
CA VAL A 53 15.99 -7.70 19.93
C VAL A 53 16.91 -8.07 18.78
N PRO A 54 16.54 -9.03 17.90
CA PRO A 54 17.44 -9.46 16.85
C PRO A 54 17.88 -8.24 16.04
N GLU A 55 19.18 -8.04 15.91
CA GLU A 55 19.74 -6.96 15.11
C GLU A 55 19.34 -7.18 13.65
N GLY A 56 18.40 -6.37 13.17
CA GLY A 56 17.85 -6.45 11.83
C GLY A 56 16.50 -5.73 11.74
N PRO A 57 15.99 -5.49 10.51
CA PRO A 57 14.68 -4.91 10.32
C PRO A 57 13.60 -5.76 11.00
N GLN A 58 12.77 -5.14 11.84
CA GLN A 58 11.66 -5.82 12.50
C GLN A 58 10.45 -5.80 11.57
N ILE A 59 10.19 -6.92 10.90
CA ILE A 59 9.00 -7.06 10.05
C ILE A 59 7.79 -7.24 10.97
N ASP A 60 6.95 -6.21 11.05
CA ASP A 60 5.67 -6.31 11.75
C ASP A 60 4.67 -7.10 10.89
N PRO A 61 4.16 -8.25 11.36
CA PRO A 61 3.21 -9.07 10.61
C PRO A 61 1.89 -8.34 10.31
N ALA A 62 1.55 -7.26 11.03
CA ALA A 62 0.40 -6.42 10.72
C ALA A 62 0.58 -5.66 9.38
N ALA A 63 1.81 -5.36 8.96
CA ALA A 63 2.09 -4.66 7.71
C ALA A 63 1.50 -5.37 6.49
N ALA A 64 1.45 -6.70 6.49
CA ALA A 64 0.94 -7.52 5.40
C ALA A 64 -0.55 -7.25 5.08
N ASN A 65 -1.36 -6.90 6.09
CA ASN A 65 -2.82 -6.86 5.99
C ASN A 65 -3.42 -5.44 5.93
N ILE A 66 -2.58 -4.41 5.85
CA ILE A 66 -3.05 -3.03 5.90
C ILE A 66 -3.01 -2.41 4.50
N ASP A 67 -4.12 -1.75 4.17
CA ASP A 67 -4.43 -1.06 2.92
C ASP A 67 -4.49 0.45 3.21
N PRO A 68 -3.65 1.29 2.57
CA PRO A 68 -3.64 2.74 2.81
C PRO A 68 -4.94 3.42 2.36
N PHE A 69 -5.68 2.84 1.42
CA PHE A 69 -6.98 3.35 1.00
C PHE A 69 -8.10 3.03 1.99
N LYS A 70 -7.89 2.11 2.94
CA LYS A 70 -8.90 1.71 3.94
C LYS A 70 -9.37 2.88 4.80
N TYR A 71 -8.53 3.90 4.98
CA TYR A 71 -8.77 5.05 5.85
C TYR A 71 -8.95 6.37 5.08
N GLY A 72 -8.49 6.48 3.83
CA GLY A 72 -8.60 7.69 3.00
C GLY A 72 -9.73 7.64 1.97
N LEU A 73 -10.07 6.45 1.46
CA LEU A 73 -11.16 6.28 0.50
C LEU A 73 -12.34 5.57 1.18
N ASP A 74 -13.47 6.27 1.28
CA ASP A 74 -14.74 5.81 1.88
C ASP A 74 -15.43 4.69 1.07
N TYR A 75 -14.67 3.72 0.56
CA TYR A 75 -15.21 2.55 -0.11
C TYR A 75 -15.95 1.65 0.89
N SER A 76 -17.21 1.36 0.57
CA SER A 76 -17.97 0.29 1.19
C SER A 76 -17.32 -1.07 0.96
N TYR A 77 -17.69 -2.06 1.78
CA TYR A 77 -17.20 -3.44 1.64
C TYR A 77 -17.41 -4.00 0.22
N LYS A 78 -18.55 -3.68 -0.43
CA LYS A 78 -18.86 -4.15 -1.79
C LYS A 78 -17.97 -3.51 -2.84
N GLU A 79 -17.65 -2.23 -2.69
CA GLU A 79 -16.76 -1.52 -3.63
C GLU A 79 -15.35 -2.10 -3.55
N ARG A 80 -14.87 -2.43 -2.34
CA ARG A 80 -13.58 -3.11 -2.16
C ARG A 80 -13.53 -4.47 -2.84
N GLU A 81 -14.56 -5.30 -2.70
CA GLU A 81 -14.63 -6.61 -3.39
C GLU A 81 -14.58 -6.45 -4.92
N ILE A 82 -15.24 -5.43 -5.47
CA ILE A 82 -15.17 -5.12 -6.90
C ILE A 82 -13.74 -4.71 -7.31
N LEU A 83 -13.12 -3.81 -6.55
CA LEU A 83 -11.76 -3.33 -6.81
C LEU A 83 -10.71 -4.45 -6.68
N GLU A 84 -10.84 -5.35 -5.70
CA GLU A 84 -9.96 -6.50 -5.53
C GLU A 84 -10.05 -7.46 -6.71
N ARG A 85 -11.25 -7.70 -7.24
CA ARG A 85 -11.44 -8.52 -8.46
C ARG A 85 -10.82 -7.84 -9.69
N LEU A 86 -11.04 -6.54 -9.86
CA LEU A 86 -10.42 -5.77 -10.96
C LEU A 86 -8.88 -5.81 -10.85
N LEU A 87 -8.34 -5.73 -9.64
CA LEU A 87 -6.90 -5.85 -9.39
C LEU A 87 -6.38 -7.25 -9.73
N ALA A 88 -7.12 -8.31 -9.38
CA ALA A 88 -6.76 -9.68 -9.74
C ALA A 88 -6.77 -9.92 -11.26
N GLU A 89 -7.68 -9.27 -11.99
CA GLU A 89 -7.70 -9.27 -13.46
C GLU A 89 -6.53 -8.47 -14.03
N ALA A 90 -6.28 -7.27 -13.52
CA ALA A 90 -5.18 -6.40 -13.95
C ALA A 90 -3.80 -7.04 -13.79
N ARG A 91 -3.58 -7.78 -12.69
CA ARG A 91 -2.33 -8.54 -12.44
C ARG A 91 -2.00 -9.59 -13.50
N GLN A 92 -2.98 -10.03 -14.30
CA GLN A 92 -2.77 -11.01 -15.36
C GLN A 92 -2.20 -10.39 -16.63
N ASP A 93 -2.20 -9.06 -16.73
CA ASP A 93 -1.70 -8.31 -17.87
C ASP A 93 -0.47 -7.47 -17.45
N PRO A 94 0.75 -7.89 -17.84
CA PRO A 94 1.99 -7.20 -17.45
C PRO A 94 2.08 -5.73 -17.91
N GLU A 95 1.34 -5.35 -18.95
CA GLU A 95 1.34 -3.99 -19.49
C GLU A 95 0.23 -3.12 -18.89
N TYR A 96 -0.62 -3.68 -18.02
CA TYR A 96 -1.76 -2.97 -17.48
C TYR A 96 -1.36 -1.72 -16.71
N LEU A 97 -0.32 -1.81 -15.86
CA LEU A 97 0.13 -0.70 -15.03
C LEU A 97 0.49 0.53 -15.89
N GLU A 98 1.34 0.36 -16.90
CA GLU A 98 1.76 1.45 -17.79
C GLU A 98 0.56 2.11 -18.50
N ARG A 99 -0.36 1.31 -19.03
CA ARG A 99 -1.57 1.85 -19.70
C ARG A 99 -2.50 2.55 -18.71
N SER A 100 -2.64 2.01 -17.50
CA SER A 100 -3.48 2.59 -16.45
C SER A 100 -2.89 3.90 -15.92
N LEU A 101 -1.56 4.01 -15.80
CA LEU A 101 -0.88 5.26 -15.48
C LEU A 101 -1.09 6.32 -16.57
N ALA A 102 -0.90 5.98 -17.84
CA ALA A 102 -1.14 6.90 -18.96
C ALA A 102 -2.60 7.40 -19.00
N ALA A 103 -3.58 6.51 -18.83
CA ALA A 103 -4.99 6.88 -18.76
C ALA A 103 -5.33 7.70 -17.50
N THR A 104 -4.56 7.57 -16.43
CA THR A 104 -4.71 8.36 -15.20
C THR A 104 -4.24 9.80 -15.42
N GLU A 105 -3.11 9.99 -16.09
CA GLU A 105 -2.62 11.31 -16.49
C GLU A 105 -3.61 12.04 -17.41
N GLU A 106 -4.19 11.33 -18.39
CA GLU A 106 -5.24 11.89 -19.25
C GLU A 106 -6.49 12.31 -18.44
N GLY A 107 -6.90 11.50 -17.46
CA GLY A 107 -8.04 11.82 -16.59
C GLY A 107 -7.76 13.00 -15.65
N LEU A 108 -6.53 13.09 -15.13
CA LEU A 108 -6.10 14.22 -14.31
C LEU A 108 -6.09 15.53 -15.09
N ALA A 109 -5.71 15.51 -16.37
CA ALA A 109 -5.80 16.70 -17.23
C ALA A 109 -7.24 17.24 -17.38
N ILE A 110 -8.26 16.41 -17.12
CA ILE A 110 -9.68 16.81 -17.14
C ILE A 110 -10.12 17.31 -15.75
N LEU A 111 -9.72 16.61 -14.69
CA LEU A 111 -10.24 16.82 -13.33
C LEU A 111 -9.44 17.84 -12.52
N ALA A 112 -8.14 17.92 -12.74
CA ALA A 112 -7.17 18.78 -12.04
C ALA A 112 -6.09 19.29 -13.02
N PRO A 113 -6.46 20.09 -14.04
CA PRO A 113 -5.57 20.51 -15.13
C PRO A 113 -4.34 21.34 -14.68
N GLU A 114 -4.39 21.91 -13.48
CA GLU A 114 -3.29 22.64 -12.85
C GLU A 114 -2.19 21.74 -12.29
N LEU A 115 -2.45 20.45 -12.11
CA LEU A 115 -1.44 19.50 -11.61
C LEU A 115 -0.56 19.01 -12.76
N PRO A 116 0.78 19.11 -12.63
CA PRO A 116 1.67 18.51 -13.61
C PRO A 116 1.56 16.98 -13.57
N SER A 117 1.69 16.33 -14.72
CA SER A 117 1.60 14.85 -14.84
C SER A 117 2.56 14.12 -13.89
N ASP A 118 3.76 14.67 -13.71
CA ASP A 118 4.81 14.10 -12.86
C ASP A 118 4.47 14.19 -11.37
N HIS A 119 3.54 15.06 -10.97
CA HIS A 119 3.04 15.16 -9.60
C HIS A 119 2.45 13.84 -9.15
N TYR A 120 1.53 13.28 -9.95
CA TYR A 120 0.86 12.03 -9.64
C TYR A 120 1.85 10.87 -9.50
N ARG A 121 2.76 10.71 -10.47
CA ARG A 121 3.77 9.64 -10.45
C ARG A 121 4.70 9.75 -9.24
N THR A 122 5.17 10.96 -8.94
CA THR A 122 6.08 11.20 -7.81
C THR A 122 5.42 10.82 -6.49
N HIS A 123 4.19 11.27 -6.26
CA HIS A 123 3.47 10.97 -5.02
C HIS A 123 3.09 9.48 -4.93
N LEU A 124 2.64 8.87 -6.02
CA LEU A 124 2.35 7.43 -6.07
C LEU A 124 3.59 6.60 -5.75
N ASN A 125 4.72 6.90 -6.39
CA ASN A 125 5.98 6.22 -6.16
C ASN A 125 6.43 6.36 -4.71
N CYS A 126 6.31 7.55 -4.13
CA CYS A 126 6.65 7.75 -2.73
C CYS A 126 5.71 7.02 -1.77
N ALA A 127 4.42 7.01 -2.03
CA ALA A 127 3.45 6.26 -1.23
C ALA A 127 3.78 4.76 -1.23
N VAL A 128 4.13 4.22 -2.39
CA VAL A 128 4.57 2.83 -2.55
C VAL A 128 5.89 2.57 -1.84
N THR A 129 6.88 3.46 -1.97
CA THR A 129 8.19 3.33 -1.31
C THR A 129 8.04 3.24 0.21
N LEU A 130 7.24 4.12 0.82
CA LEU A 130 7.03 4.10 2.27
C LEU A 130 6.28 2.84 2.73
N ASP A 131 5.23 2.41 2.01
CA ASP A 131 4.52 1.16 2.34
C ASP A 131 5.47 -0.05 2.26
N VAL A 132 6.25 -0.15 1.18
CA VAL A 132 7.24 -1.21 0.99
C VAL A 132 8.31 -1.18 2.06
N ALA A 133 8.85 -0.02 2.40
CA ALA A 133 9.84 0.15 3.48
C ALA A 133 9.31 -0.37 4.82
N SER A 134 8.04 -0.10 5.12
CA SER A 134 7.40 -0.60 6.34
C SER A 134 7.26 -2.13 6.37
N ARG A 135 6.94 -2.73 5.21
CA ARG A 135 6.85 -4.20 5.05
C ARG A 135 8.21 -4.87 5.16
N GLN A 136 9.29 -4.15 4.83
CA GLN A 136 10.66 -4.59 5.03
C GLN A 136 11.19 -4.30 6.44
N GLY A 137 10.41 -3.68 7.33
CA GLY A 137 10.81 -3.35 8.70
C GLY A 137 11.78 -2.17 8.81
N LEU A 138 11.91 -1.35 7.77
CA LEU A 138 12.77 -0.16 7.76
C LEU A 138 12.09 1.07 8.39
N LEU A 139 10.76 1.13 8.33
CA LEU A 139 9.96 2.20 8.91
C LEU A 139 8.87 1.63 9.84
N PRO A 140 8.46 2.37 10.89
CA PRO A 140 7.31 1.99 11.70
C PRO A 140 6.03 1.93 10.85
N VAL A 141 5.38 0.76 10.83
CA VAL A 141 4.20 0.46 9.99
C VAL A 141 3.12 1.54 10.05
N ARG A 142 2.73 1.94 11.27
CA ARG A 142 1.66 2.91 11.46
C ARG A 142 1.98 4.27 10.84
N GLN A 143 3.23 4.71 10.93
CA GLN A 143 3.66 6.00 10.40
C GLN A 143 3.73 5.94 8.88
N ALA A 144 4.48 4.98 8.34
CA ALA A 144 4.65 4.81 6.90
C ALA A 144 3.32 4.69 6.15
N GLN A 145 2.30 4.08 6.76
CA GLN A 145 0.96 3.98 6.19
C GLN A 145 0.17 5.28 6.22
N ALA A 146 0.25 6.03 7.33
CA ALA A 146 -0.38 7.35 7.39
C ALA A 146 0.24 8.30 6.35
N ASP A 147 1.56 8.19 6.18
CA ASP A 147 2.31 8.94 5.18
C ASP A 147 2.01 8.49 3.75
N ALA A 148 1.92 7.18 3.49
CA ALA A 148 1.50 6.64 2.20
C ALA A 148 0.07 7.06 1.83
N ALA A 149 -0.87 7.01 2.78
CA ALA A 149 -2.24 7.48 2.56
C ALA A 149 -2.29 8.98 2.25
N ARG A 150 -1.53 9.79 2.99
CA ARG A 150 -1.40 11.23 2.72
C ARG A 150 -0.84 11.51 1.33
N LEU A 151 0.16 10.74 0.88
CA LEU A 151 0.74 10.88 -0.47
C LEU A 151 -0.24 10.45 -1.56
N VAL A 152 -1.00 9.38 -1.36
CA VAL A 152 -2.07 8.96 -2.28
C VAL A 152 -3.12 10.08 -2.43
N ASP A 153 -3.60 10.62 -1.30
CA ASP A 153 -4.56 11.73 -1.32
C ASP A 153 -4.00 12.99 -2.00
N GLN A 154 -2.69 13.22 -1.88
CA GLN A 154 -2.00 14.31 -2.58
C GLN A 154 -1.75 14.01 -4.06
N ALA A 155 -1.57 12.74 -4.45
CA ALA A 155 -1.37 12.33 -5.83
C ALA A 155 -2.62 12.58 -6.68
N THR A 156 -3.78 12.27 -6.11
CA THR A 156 -5.10 12.57 -6.69
C THR A 156 -5.91 13.37 -5.68
N PRO A 157 -5.78 14.70 -5.62
CA PRO A 157 -6.67 15.52 -4.82
C PRO A 157 -8.03 15.52 -5.49
N LEU A 158 -8.80 14.45 -5.27
CA LEU A 158 -10.04 14.18 -5.98
C LEU A 158 -11.02 15.33 -5.70
N PRO A 159 -11.35 16.15 -6.71
CA PRO A 159 -12.36 17.18 -6.52
C PRO A 159 -13.70 16.50 -6.20
N THR A 160 -14.50 17.10 -5.34
CA THR A 160 -15.90 16.67 -5.20
C THR A 160 -16.63 17.02 -6.49
N ALA A 161 -17.68 16.29 -6.85
CA ALA A 161 -18.50 16.64 -8.03
C ALA A 161 -19.06 18.08 -7.97
N GLU A 162 -19.11 18.67 -6.77
CA GLU A 162 -19.50 20.06 -6.52
C GLU A 162 -18.42 21.08 -6.95
N ASN A 163 -17.17 20.64 -7.10
CA ASN A 163 -16.04 21.46 -7.54
C ASN A 163 -15.89 21.50 -9.07
N MET A 164 -16.86 20.99 -9.83
CA MET A 164 -16.83 21.08 -11.30
C MET A 164 -16.72 22.56 -11.73
N PRO A 165 -15.71 22.95 -12.54
CA PRO A 165 -15.52 24.34 -12.94
C PRO A 165 -16.78 24.93 -13.60
N GLU A 166 -17.20 26.13 -13.21
CA GLU A 166 -18.32 26.81 -13.86
C GLU A 166 -17.87 27.46 -15.18
N ILE A 167 -18.65 27.29 -16.24
CA ILE A 167 -18.40 27.92 -17.55
C ILE A 167 -19.47 28.99 -17.77
N GLU A 168 -19.04 30.24 -17.89
CA GLU A 168 -19.96 31.36 -18.11
C GLU A 168 -20.70 31.22 -19.45
N GLY A 169 -22.02 31.41 -19.43
CA GLY A 169 -22.86 31.33 -20.62
C GLY A 169 -23.22 29.90 -21.07
N GLU A 170 -22.86 28.88 -20.29
CA GLU A 170 -23.20 27.48 -20.58
C GLU A 170 -24.71 27.22 -20.42
N GLY A 171 -25.31 26.56 -21.42
CA GLY A 171 -26.71 26.15 -21.36
C GLY A 171 -26.93 24.98 -20.40
N ALA A 172 -28.13 24.88 -19.81
CA ALA A 172 -28.44 23.84 -18.80
C ALA A 172 -28.20 22.39 -19.29
N ARG A 173 -28.45 22.12 -20.58
CA ARG A 173 -28.21 20.81 -21.19
C ARG A 173 -26.72 20.48 -21.27
N ASP A 174 -25.91 21.45 -21.69
CA ASP A 174 -24.47 21.26 -21.86
C ASP A 174 -23.79 21.11 -20.50
N ARG A 175 -24.23 21.91 -19.50
CA ARG A 175 -23.83 21.75 -18.09
C ARG A 175 -24.11 20.35 -17.57
N TYR A 176 -25.33 19.82 -17.80
CA TYR A 176 -25.67 18.47 -17.36
C TYR A 176 -24.80 17.41 -18.04
N ALA A 177 -24.59 17.51 -19.36
CA ALA A 177 -23.75 16.56 -20.08
C ALA A 177 -22.31 16.56 -19.56
N ARG A 178 -21.74 17.75 -19.33
CA ARG A 178 -20.41 17.92 -18.76
C ARG A 178 -20.31 17.39 -17.34
N GLU A 179 -21.33 17.62 -16.51
CA GLU A 179 -21.40 17.07 -15.15
C GLU A 179 -21.40 15.54 -15.13
N GLN A 180 -22.13 14.90 -16.04
CA GLN A 180 -22.08 13.43 -16.17
C GLN A 180 -20.69 12.95 -16.57
N THR A 181 -20.08 13.58 -17.58
CA THR A 181 -18.70 13.24 -17.98
C THR A 181 -17.71 13.44 -16.84
N TYR A 182 -17.82 14.53 -16.09
CA TYR A 182 -16.97 14.83 -14.95
C TYR A 182 -17.09 13.75 -13.86
N LYS A 183 -18.32 13.34 -13.53
CA LYS A 183 -18.58 12.25 -12.56
C LYS A 183 -18.04 10.91 -13.05
N ASP A 184 -18.24 10.59 -14.32
CA ASP A 184 -17.75 9.34 -14.92
C ASP A 184 -16.22 9.28 -14.89
N GLU A 185 -15.53 10.37 -15.21
CA GLU A 185 -14.07 10.42 -15.12
C GLU A 185 -13.57 10.38 -13.67
N LEU A 186 -14.28 11.01 -12.74
CA LEU A 186 -13.93 10.94 -11.31
C LEU A 186 -13.95 9.50 -10.79
N GLU A 187 -15.00 8.73 -11.12
CA GLU A 187 -15.11 7.32 -10.72
C GLU A 187 -14.06 6.43 -11.41
N ARG A 188 -13.75 6.72 -12.68
CA ARG A 188 -12.65 6.05 -13.39
C ARG A 188 -11.31 6.32 -12.73
N LEU A 189 -11.04 7.58 -12.35
CA LEU A 189 -9.79 7.98 -11.72
C LEU A 189 -9.62 7.29 -10.36
N LYS A 190 -10.65 7.28 -9.52
CA LYS A 190 -10.68 6.53 -8.24
C LYS A 190 -10.31 5.06 -8.41
N THR A 191 -10.92 4.41 -9.40
CA THR A 191 -10.65 3.00 -9.71
C THR A 191 -9.21 2.81 -10.17
N ARG A 192 -8.72 3.66 -11.07
CA ARG A 192 -7.35 3.57 -11.60
C ARG A 192 -6.31 3.84 -10.53
N ASP A 193 -6.50 4.84 -9.68
CA ASP A 193 -5.58 5.19 -8.59
C ASP A 193 -5.38 4.00 -7.63
N TYR A 194 -6.48 3.36 -7.23
CA TYR A 194 -6.44 2.11 -6.47
C TYR A 194 -5.61 1.02 -7.17
N LEU A 195 -5.90 0.76 -8.46
CA LEU A 195 -5.20 -0.29 -9.22
C LEU A 195 -3.73 0.04 -9.40
N ASN A 196 -3.41 1.28 -9.75
CA ASN A 196 -2.05 1.77 -9.97
C ASN A 196 -1.21 1.62 -8.72
N TYR A 197 -1.73 2.00 -7.56
CA TYR A 197 -1.02 1.86 -6.28
C TYR A 197 -0.65 0.41 -6.01
N PHE A 198 -1.61 -0.51 -6.07
CA PHE A 198 -1.34 -1.91 -5.75
C PHE A 198 -0.44 -2.59 -6.78
N LEU A 199 -0.60 -2.28 -8.06
CA LEU A 199 0.28 -2.81 -9.11
C LEU A 199 1.69 -2.25 -9.01
N ALA A 200 1.85 -0.95 -8.73
CA ALA A 200 3.16 -0.32 -8.51
C ALA A 200 3.84 -0.88 -7.26
N ARG A 201 3.08 -1.13 -6.19
CA ARG A 201 3.59 -1.81 -4.99
C ARG A 201 4.06 -3.22 -5.29
N ASP A 202 3.26 -4.00 -6.02
CA ASP A 202 3.62 -5.37 -6.39
C ASP A 202 4.89 -5.40 -7.26
N ALA A 203 5.02 -4.46 -8.21
CA ALA A 203 6.23 -4.28 -9.01
C ALA A 203 7.44 -3.90 -8.13
N ARG A 204 7.26 -2.94 -7.22
CA ARG A 204 8.32 -2.50 -6.31
C ARG A 204 8.78 -3.62 -5.38
N LEU A 205 7.86 -4.40 -4.81
CA LEU A 205 8.20 -5.55 -3.97
C LEU A 205 9.01 -6.61 -4.72
N ALA A 206 8.82 -6.77 -6.03
CA ALA A 206 9.58 -7.69 -6.84
C ALA A 206 11.03 -7.22 -7.11
N ASP A 207 11.24 -5.91 -7.17
CA ASP A 207 12.51 -5.27 -7.55
C ASP A 207 13.29 -4.66 -6.36
N VAL A 208 12.81 -4.82 -5.12
CA VAL A 208 13.42 -4.19 -3.95
C VAL A 208 14.83 -4.70 -3.67
N ASP A 209 15.78 -3.78 -3.75
CA ASP A 209 17.06 -3.86 -3.04
C ASP A 209 16.95 -3.03 -1.76
N SER A 210 16.89 -3.71 -0.61
CA SER A 210 16.77 -3.05 0.70
C SER A 210 17.90 -2.08 1.01
N ALA A 211 19.08 -2.24 0.38
CA ALA A 211 20.20 -1.33 0.56
C ALA A 211 19.99 0.03 -0.15
N LEU A 212 19.16 0.08 -1.19
CA LEU A 212 18.87 1.28 -1.99
C LEU A 212 17.60 2.02 -1.52
N LEU A 213 16.72 1.34 -0.77
CA LEU A 213 15.49 1.95 -0.24
C LEU A 213 15.75 3.15 0.68
N GLY A 214 16.90 3.24 1.34
CA GLY A 214 17.20 4.32 2.29
C GLY A 214 17.25 5.70 1.64
N GLU A 215 17.83 5.82 0.44
CA GLU A 215 17.88 7.08 -0.31
C GLU A 215 16.47 7.49 -0.78
N ASP A 216 15.71 6.52 -1.30
CA ASP A 216 14.34 6.76 -1.77
C ASP A 216 13.40 7.17 -0.62
N ILE A 217 13.57 6.59 0.58
CA ILE A 217 12.80 7.00 1.78
C ILE A 217 13.06 8.47 2.09
N ALA A 218 14.32 8.91 2.12
CA ALA A 218 14.67 10.29 2.47
C ALA A 218 14.07 11.30 1.48
N VAL A 219 14.07 10.98 0.18
CA VAL A 219 13.41 11.81 -0.85
C VAL A 219 11.90 11.91 -0.59
N CYS A 220 11.27 10.80 -0.23
CA CYS A 220 9.83 10.77 0.02
C CYS A 220 9.41 11.44 1.33
N GLU A 221 10.23 11.38 2.37
CA GLU A 221 10.03 12.14 3.61
C GLU A 221 10.17 13.65 3.36
N ALA A 222 11.16 14.07 2.55
CA ALA A 222 11.31 15.49 2.18
C ALA A 222 10.09 16.03 1.42
N LEU A 223 9.50 15.22 0.53
CA LEU A 223 8.26 15.57 -0.17
C LEU A 223 7.09 15.80 0.81
N LEU A 224 6.98 14.95 1.84
CA LEU A 224 5.94 15.04 2.87
C LEU A 224 6.08 16.26 3.80
N ASP A 225 7.31 16.70 4.02
CA ASP A 225 7.63 17.87 4.84
C ASP A 225 7.54 19.18 4.04
N GLY A 226 7.24 19.11 2.74
CA GLY A 226 7.16 20.27 1.85
C GLY A 226 8.53 20.91 1.59
N VAL A 227 9.62 20.17 1.82
CA VAL A 227 10.98 20.60 1.52
C VAL A 227 11.25 20.26 0.06
N SER A 228 10.81 21.14 -0.85
CA SER A 228 11.28 21.13 -2.23
C SER A 228 12.77 21.45 -2.25
N GLU A 229 13.57 20.69 -3.02
CA GLU A 229 15.01 20.89 -3.22
C GLU A 229 15.35 22.19 -3.99
N GLU A 230 14.80 23.32 -3.58
CA GLU A 230 15.09 24.63 -4.17
C GLU A 230 15.90 25.50 -3.20
N GLN A 231 16.85 24.91 -2.47
CA GLN A 231 17.88 25.66 -1.73
C GLN A 231 19.21 24.90 -1.71
N THR A 232 19.83 24.71 -2.88
CA THR A 232 21.29 24.66 -2.96
C THR A 232 21.76 25.96 -3.61
N GLU A 233 21.73 27.05 -2.82
CA GLU A 233 22.48 28.26 -3.15
C GLU A 233 23.97 27.89 -3.24
N THR A 234 24.50 27.90 -4.45
CA THR A 234 25.94 27.91 -4.71
C THR A 234 26.55 29.11 -3.99
N PRO A 235 27.56 28.93 -3.11
CA PRO A 235 28.20 30.07 -2.47
C PRO A 235 28.90 30.89 -3.55
N THR A 236 28.44 32.12 -3.76
CA THR A 236 29.12 33.09 -4.61
C THR A 236 30.42 33.48 -3.89
N VAL A 237 31.54 32.94 -4.35
CA VAL A 237 32.87 33.43 -3.97
C VAL A 237 33.01 34.83 -4.55
N SER A 238 33.03 35.83 -3.67
CA SER A 238 33.39 37.20 -4.04
C SER A 238 34.91 37.33 -4.04
N GLU A 239 35.47 37.71 -5.18
CA GLU A 239 36.78 38.39 -5.28
C GLU A 239 36.56 39.88 -5.56
#